data_AF-A0AAN5T384-F1
#
_entry.id   AF-A0AAN5T384-F1
#
_cell.length_a   1.000
_cell.length_b   1.000
_cell.length_c   1.000
_cell.angle_alpha   90.00
_cell.angle_beta   90.00
_cell.angle_gamma   90.00
#
_symmetry.space_group_name_H-M   'P 1'
#
loop_
_entity.id
_entity.type
_entity.pdbx_description
1 polymer ?
#
loop_
_entity_poly.entity_id
_entity_poly.type
_entity_poly.pdbx_seq_one_letter_code
_entity_poly.pdbx_strand_id
1 'polypeptide(L)'
;AGQARIASSSLSSLLTSSADVAASFAFNSNLSALPTLKSGGIDLSYELSADKRTLTLRESNTQGPGAEVMKFELTADGQLTQTLMNSIDHPTADSDDGEWMRLDLSPLIDVTFTRTIDGSVLESRTLPANAVVAGIQDDVPIARAQLTNNEILLDETIGMKVGDVDAANDDFNPTTTADPFNNTYGIPIGLVQNANLLDTSTSEMGGDYKNATMTHLIKITDAVSGLQTTDGTPVNLFLESNGDISGRAGDIGAPAVFAIRMNPNTGAITVAQYGSIKQFDTNSYDEAVDLTGRISVVVTAKDSDGDVSNAEIPIGQLI
;
A
#
# COMPACT_ATOMS: atom_id res chain seq x y z
N ALA A 1 -10.86 -7.25 -5.39
CA ALA A 1 -10.38 -8.64 -5.54
C ALA A 1 -9.42 -8.66 -6.71
N GLY A 2 -8.16 -9.05 -6.49
CA GLY A 2 -7.18 -9.20 -7.56
C GLY A 2 -7.67 -10.22 -8.59
N GLN A 3 -7.30 -10.05 -9.85
CA GLN A 3 -7.56 -11.07 -10.87
C GLN A 3 -6.74 -12.32 -10.54
N ALA A 4 -7.35 -13.51 -10.63
CA ALA A 4 -6.62 -14.75 -10.44
C ALA A 4 -5.53 -14.90 -11.52
N ARG A 5 -4.30 -15.22 -11.11
CA ARG A 5 -3.19 -15.49 -12.02
C ARG A 5 -3.10 -16.99 -12.29
N ILE A 6 -2.91 -17.39 -13.54
CA ILE A 6 -2.92 -18.80 -13.95
C ILE A 6 -1.62 -19.14 -14.69
N ALA A 7 -0.99 -20.25 -14.30
CA ALA A 7 0.15 -20.84 -15.00
C ALA A 7 -0.13 -22.32 -15.26
N SER A 8 0.22 -22.83 -16.44
CA SER A 8 0.04 -24.25 -16.79
C SER A 8 1.32 -24.84 -17.38
N SER A 9 1.56 -26.12 -17.10
CA SER A 9 2.74 -26.85 -17.57
C SER A 9 2.43 -28.33 -17.79
N SER A 10 3.13 -28.96 -18.73
CA SER A 10 2.97 -30.39 -19.01
C SER A 10 4.07 -31.22 -18.35
N LEU A 11 3.68 -32.10 -17.43
CA LEU A 11 4.57 -33.04 -16.75
C LEU A 11 4.90 -34.26 -17.60
N SER A 12 4.14 -34.50 -18.68
CA SER A 12 4.39 -35.60 -19.62
C SER A 12 5.80 -35.58 -20.20
N SER A 13 6.39 -34.39 -20.35
CA SER A 13 7.76 -34.17 -20.83
C SER A 13 8.85 -34.71 -19.89
N LEU A 14 8.52 -34.94 -18.61
CA LEU A 14 9.44 -35.51 -17.62
C LEU A 14 9.63 -37.02 -17.81
N LEU A 15 8.80 -37.64 -18.65
CA LEU A 15 8.76 -39.09 -18.83
C LEU A 15 9.30 -39.49 -20.20
N THR A 16 9.99 -40.62 -20.22
CA THR A 16 10.32 -41.34 -21.45
C THR A 16 9.72 -42.74 -21.34
N SER A 17 8.71 -43.05 -22.15
CA SER A 17 8.08 -44.38 -22.20
C SER A 17 8.03 -44.93 -23.62
N SER A 18 7.95 -46.26 -23.74
CA SER A 18 7.65 -46.93 -25.01
C SER A 18 6.16 -46.78 -25.36
N ALA A 19 5.80 -46.93 -26.64
CA ALA A 19 4.41 -46.84 -27.10
C ALA A 19 3.42 -47.79 -26.40
N ASP A 20 3.91 -48.90 -25.84
CA ASP A 20 3.11 -49.90 -25.11
C ASP A 20 2.84 -49.54 -23.63
N VAL A 21 3.32 -48.38 -23.17
CA VAL A 21 3.23 -47.93 -21.78
C VAL A 21 2.60 -46.54 -21.72
N ALA A 22 1.44 -46.45 -21.08
CA ALA A 22 0.79 -45.20 -20.73
C ALA A 22 1.22 -44.75 -19.34
N ALA A 23 1.33 -43.44 -19.13
CA ALA A 23 1.56 -42.84 -17.83
C ALA A 23 0.33 -42.03 -17.40
N SER A 24 0.01 -42.10 -16.11
CA SER A 24 -1.03 -41.27 -15.50
C SER A 24 -0.50 -40.64 -14.22
N PHE A 25 -0.74 -39.34 -14.06
CA PHE A 25 -0.34 -38.57 -12.89
C PHE A 25 -1.50 -38.45 -11.91
N ALA A 26 -1.22 -38.31 -10.62
CA ALA A 26 -2.18 -37.89 -9.59
C ALA A 26 -1.44 -37.35 -8.36
N PHE A 27 -2.11 -36.53 -7.55
CA PHE A 27 -1.58 -36.20 -6.23
C PHE A 27 -1.68 -37.40 -5.27
N ASN A 28 -0.81 -37.47 -4.28
CA ASN A 28 -0.88 -38.41 -3.17
C ASN A 28 -1.33 -37.70 -1.88
N SER A 29 -1.54 -38.46 -0.80
CA SER A 29 -2.08 -37.91 0.45
C SER A 29 -1.02 -37.42 1.44
N ASN A 30 0.26 -37.35 1.04
CA ASN A 30 1.35 -36.94 1.92
C ASN A 30 1.49 -35.42 2.01
N LEU A 31 0.45 -34.74 2.50
CA LEU A 31 0.43 -33.27 2.62
C LEU A 31 1.48 -32.74 3.62
N SER A 32 1.90 -33.57 4.57
CA SER A 32 2.97 -33.23 5.53
C SER A 32 4.34 -33.05 4.89
N ALA A 33 4.53 -33.44 3.62
CA ALA A 33 5.75 -33.18 2.88
C ALA A 33 5.84 -31.75 2.33
N LEU A 34 4.73 -31.00 2.33
CA LEU A 34 4.69 -29.63 1.85
C LEU A 34 5.09 -28.64 2.96
N PRO A 35 5.76 -27.53 2.62
CA PRO A 35 6.08 -26.48 3.58
C PRO A 35 4.83 -25.76 4.07
N THR A 36 4.93 -25.13 5.23
CA THR A 36 3.92 -24.18 5.71
C THR A 36 4.06 -22.85 4.96
N LEU A 37 2.97 -22.37 4.39
CA LEU A 37 2.90 -21.06 3.72
C LEU A 37 1.96 -20.13 4.48
N LYS A 38 2.07 -18.83 4.22
CA LYS A 38 1.20 -17.81 4.81
C LYS A 38 0.60 -16.90 3.74
N SER A 39 -0.49 -16.24 4.08
CA SER A 39 -1.13 -15.17 3.29
C SER A 39 -1.65 -14.09 4.23
N GLY A 40 -1.07 -12.89 4.14
CA GLY A 40 -1.26 -11.80 5.07
C GLY A 40 -1.03 -12.20 6.53
N GLY A 41 0.02 -12.97 6.78
CA GLY A 41 0.43 -13.50 8.09
C GLY A 41 -0.34 -14.74 8.56
N ILE A 42 -1.43 -15.13 7.88
CA ILE A 42 -2.29 -16.26 8.25
C ILE A 42 -1.75 -17.56 7.66
N ASP A 43 -1.58 -18.59 8.49
CA ASP A 43 -1.13 -19.91 8.03
C ASP A 43 -2.08 -20.52 7.00
N LEU A 44 -1.54 -21.13 5.96
CA LEU A 44 -2.31 -21.85 4.95
C LEU A 44 -2.39 -23.34 5.28
N SER A 45 -3.58 -23.89 5.08
CA SER A 45 -3.88 -25.31 5.15
C SER A 45 -4.04 -25.89 3.75
N TYR A 46 -3.58 -27.12 3.56
CA TYR A 46 -3.73 -27.86 2.30
C TYR A 46 -4.95 -28.77 2.35
N GLU A 47 -5.80 -28.68 1.33
CA GLU A 47 -6.98 -29.51 1.14
C GLU A 47 -6.86 -30.25 -0.18
N LEU A 48 -6.75 -31.59 -0.11
CA LEU A 48 -6.71 -32.44 -1.29
C LEU A 48 -8.11 -32.97 -1.62
N SER A 49 -8.52 -32.86 -2.87
CA SER A 49 -9.79 -33.42 -3.36
C SER A 49 -9.80 -34.95 -3.31
N ALA A 50 -10.99 -35.53 -3.17
CA ALA A 50 -11.16 -36.99 -3.08
C ALA A 50 -10.68 -37.75 -4.32
N ASP A 51 -10.74 -37.12 -5.50
CA ASP A 51 -10.25 -37.66 -6.77
C ASP A 51 -8.74 -37.49 -6.97
N LYS A 52 -8.06 -36.81 -6.02
CA LYS A 52 -6.62 -36.51 -6.03
C LYS A 52 -6.17 -35.67 -7.24
N ARG A 53 -7.09 -34.86 -7.78
CA ARG A 53 -6.85 -33.98 -8.94
C ARG A 53 -6.65 -32.53 -8.56
N THR A 54 -7.12 -32.12 -7.39
CA THR A 54 -7.10 -30.72 -6.96
C THR A 54 -6.49 -30.61 -5.59
N LEU A 55 -5.46 -29.78 -5.46
CA LEU A 55 -4.90 -29.35 -4.19
C LEU A 55 -5.25 -27.87 -4.00
N THR A 56 -6.00 -27.57 -2.95
CA THR A 56 -6.41 -26.20 -2.61
C THR A 56 -5.69 -25.75 -1.35
N LEU A 57 -5.12 -24.54 -1.38
CA LEU A 57 -4.55 -23.86 -0.22
C LEU A 57 -5.57 -22.87 0.30
N ARG A 58 -5.94 -22.99 1.57
CA ARG A 58 -6.89 -22.09 2.25
C ARG A 58 -6.27 -21.48 3.49
N GLU A 59 -6.64 -20.24 3.76
CA GLU A 59 -6.35 -19.61 5.04
C GLU A 59 -6.90 -20.47 6.19
N SER A 60 -6.06 -20.71 7.20
CA SER A 60 -6.47 -21.40 8.41
C SER A 60 -7.44 -20.53 9.18
N ASN A 61 -8.63 -21.05 9.49
CA ASN A 61 -9.60 -20.36 10.31
C ASN A 61 -10.28 -21.32 11.27
N THR A 62 -10.92 -20.79 12.33
CA THR A 62 -11.63 -21.57 13.34
C THR A 62 -13.15 -21.56 13.20
N GLN A 63 -13.69 -20.90 12.16
CA GLN A 63 -15.12 -20.57 12.00
C GLN A 63 -15.74 -21.08 10.67
N GLY A 64 -15.00 -21.84 9.85
CA GLY A 64 -15.46 -22.39 8.56
C GLY A 64 -14.31 -22.72 7.60
N PRO A 65 -14.57 -22.90 6.29
CA PRO A 65 -13.48 -22.91 5.31
C PRO A 65 -12.93 -21.48 5.14
N GLY A 66 -11.62 -21.30 5.24
CA GLY A 66 -10.98 -20.02 4.96
C GLY A 66 -11.00 -19.67 3.48
N ALA A 67 -10.58 -18.43 3.17
CA ALA A 67 -10.47 -17.96 1.81
C ALA A 67 -9.49 -18.85 1.01
N GLU A 68 -9.83 -19.14 -0.24
CA GLU A 68 -8.93 -19.82 -1.17
C GLU A 68 -7.83 -18.86 -1.59
N VAL A 69 -6.58 -19.28 -1.43
CA VAL A 69 -5.41 -18.48 -1.78
C VAL A 69 -4.78 -19.01 -3.06
N MET A 70 -4.63 -20.33 -3.17
CA MET A 70 -4.01 -20.98 -4.32
C MET A 70 -4.67 -22.33 -4.59
N LYS A 71 -4.66 -22.75 -5.86
CA LYS A 71 -5.15 -24.06 -6.29
C LYS A 71 -4.22 -24.65 -7.34
N PHE A 72 -3.95 -25.95 -7.21
CA PHE A 72 -3.28 -26.75 -8.23
C PHE A 72 -4.23 -27.81 -8.76
N GLU A 73 -4.36 -27.90 -10.08
CA GLU A 73 -5.17 -28.89 -10.78
C GLU A 73 -4.26 -29.75 -11.65
N LEU A 74 -4.27 -31.06 -11.44
CA LEU A 74 -3.43 -32.03 -12.13
C LEU A 74 -4.29 -33.06 -12.87
N THR A 75 -4.31 -32.96 -14.19
CA THR A 75 -5.02 -33.92 -15.03
C THR A 75 -4.28 -35.25 -15.12
N ALA A 76 -4.96 -36.31 -15.56
CA ALA A 76 -4.36 -37.66 -15.66
C ALA A 76 -3.22 -37.70 -16.69
N ASP A 77 -3.33 -36.93 -17.77
CA ASP A 77 -2.32 -36.75 -18.81
C ASP A 77 -1.15 -35.84 -18.38
N GLY A 78 -1.18 -35.29 -17.17
CA GLY A 78 -0.07 -34.55 -16.59
C GLY A 78 -0.07 -33.05 -16.92
N GLN A 79 -1.20 -32.47 -17.30
CA GLN A 79 -1.34 -31.01 -17.31
C GLN A 79 -1.51 -30.53 -15.87
N LEU A 80 -0.52 -29.81 -15.36
CA LEU A 80 -0.56 -29.13 -14.08
C LEU A 80 -0.93 -27.66 -14.31
N THR A 81 -1.99 -27.20 -13.67
CA THR A 81 -2.42 -25.81 -13.68
C THR A 81 -2.39 -25.25 -12.27
N GLN A 82 -1.61 -24.20 -12.08
CA GLN A 82 -1.59 -23.38 -10.88
C GLN A 82 -2.52 -22.18 -11.08
N THR A 83 -3.37 -21.91 -10.10
CA THR A 83 -4.18 -20.70 -10.00
C THR A 83 -3.85 -20.02 -8.67
N LEU A 84 -3.40 -18.77 -8.72
CA LEU A 84 -3.20 -17.91 -7.55
C LEU A 84 -4.35 -16.92 -7.47
N MET A 85 -5.10 -16.94 -6.37
CA MET A 85 -6.30 -16.12 -6.15
C MET A 85 -6.08 -15.02 -5.12
N ASN A 86 -5.12 -15.20 -4.22
CA ASN A 86 -4.71 -14.22 -3.22
C ASN A 86 -3.18 -14.30 -3.04
N SER A 87 -2.60 -13.35 -2.31
CA SER A 87 -1.16 -13.27 -2.09
C SER A 87 -0.60 -14.42 -1.25
N ILE A 88 0.69 -14.64 -1.38
CA ILE A 88 1.48 -15.53 -0.53
C ILE A 88 2.55 -14.65 0.10
N ASP A 89 2.79 -14.80 1.40
CA ASP A 89 3.83 -14.04 2.09
C ASP A 89 5.20 -14.55 1.68
N HIS A 90 6.09 -13.64 1.33
CA HIS A 90 7.45 -13.97 0.95
C HIS A 90 8.42 -14.00 2.14
N PRO A 91 9.57 -14.70 2.00
CA PRO A 91 10.52 -14.88 3.10
C PRO A 91 11.11 -13.59 3.65
N THR A 92 11.28 -12.55 2.83
CA THR A 92 11.87 -11.28 3.22
C THR A 92 10.99 -10.10 2.85
N ALA A 93 10.81 -9.17 3.78
CA ALA A 93 10.12 -7.90 3.52
C ALA A 93 11.18 -6.81 3.22
N ASP A 94 11.91 -6.97 2.11
CA ASP A 94 13.00 -6.07 1.71
C ASP A 94 12.72 -5.31 0.40
N SER A 95 11.51 -5.45 -0.15
CA SER A 95 11.05 -4.81 -1.36
C SER A 95 11.89 -5.18 -2.59
N ASP A 96 12.44 -6.40 -2.61
CA ASP A 96 13.05 -7.04 -3.79
C ASP A 96 11.99 -7.74 -4.66
N ASP A 97 11.63 -7.11 -5.79
CA ASP A 97 10.73 -7.70 -6.78
C ASP A 97 11.29 -8.96 -7.46
N GLY A 98 12.57 -9.27 -7.24
CA GLY A 98 13.25 -10.48 -7.69
C GLY A 98 13.03 -11.70 -6.80
N GLU A 99 12.40 -11.57 -5.63
CA GLU A 99 12.21 -12.69 -4.70
C GLU A 99 11.21 -13.74 -5.23
N TRP A 100 11.49 -15.02 -4.96
CA TRP A 100 10.62 -16.14 -5.35
C TRP A 100 10.30 -17.04 -4.16
N MET A 101 9.00 -17.19 -3.89
CA MET A 101 8.49 -18.30 -3.10
C MET A 101 8.46 -19.58 -3.96
N ARG A 102 9.13 -20.64 -3.49
CA ARG A 102 9.23 -21.93 -4.21
C ARG A 102 8.56 -23.04 -3.43
N LEU A 103 7.66 -23.76 -4.11
CA LEU A 103 6.94 -24.91 -3.57
C LEU A 103 7.28 -26.15 -4.40
N ASP A 104 8.05 -27.08 -3.82
CA ASP A 104 8.31 -28.38 -4.45
C ASP A 104 7.09 -29.29 -4.30
N LEU A 105 6.42 -29.54 -5.43
CA LEU A 105 5.23 -30.41 -5.52
C LEU A 105 5.61 -31.86 -5.83
N SER A 106 6.87 -32.13 -6.18
CA SER A 106 7.36 -33.47 -6.52
C SER A 106 7.02 -34.56 -5.50
N PRO A 107 7.20 -34.36 -4.17
CA PRO A 107 6.87 -35.39 -3.19
C PRO A 107 5.36 -35.70 -3.09
N LEU A 108 4.50 -34.84 -3.66
CA LEU A 108 3.06 -35.02 -3.68
C LEU A 108 2.57 -35.67 -4.98
N ILE A 109 3.38 -35.81 -6.01
CA ILE A 109 2.92 -36.28 -7.32
C ILE A 109 3.39 -37.72 -7.54
N ASP A 110 2.43 -38.62 -7.71
CA ASP A 110 2.68 -39.99 -8.13
C ASP A 110 2.45 -40.12 -9.64
N VAL A 111 3.32 -40.88 -10.30
CA VAL A 111 3.14 -41.35 -11.67
C VAL A 111 2.91 -42.85 -11.65
N THR A 112 1.84 -43.28 -12.33
CA THR A 112 1.50 -44.69 -12.50
C THR A 112 1.64 -45.07 -13.96
N PHE A 113 2.45 -46.08 -14.23
CA PHE A 113 2.67 -46.64 -15.55
C PHE A 113 1.76 -47.86 -15.73
N THR A 114 0.99 -47.85 -16.81
CA THR A 114 0.12 -48.97 -17.18
C THR A 114 0.45 -49.49 -18.56
N ARG A 115 0.27 -50.79 -18.75
CA ARG A 115 0.39 -51.41 -20.05
C ARG A 115 -0.84 -51.07 -20.89
N THR A 116 -0.65 -50.55 -22.10
CA THR A 116 -1.76 -50.03 -22.93
C THR A 116 -2.75 -51.12 -23.36
N ILE A 117 -2.29 -52.36 -23.59
CA ILE A 117 -3.15 -53.43 -24.13
C ILE A 117 -4.19 -53.95 -23.13
N ASP A 118 -3.92 -53.90 -21.83
CA ASP A 118 -4.79 -54.48 -20.80
C ASP A 118 -4.99 -53.61 -19.56
N GLY A 119 -4.36 -52.43 -19.50
CA GLY A 119 -4.46 -51.50 -18.38
C GLY A 119 -3.76 -51.97 -17.10
N SER A 120 -2.98 -53.05 -17.14
CA SER A 120 -2.28 -53.55 -15.96
C SER A 120 -1.25 -52.54 -15.46
N VAL A 121 -1.23 -52.28 -14.16
CA VAL A 121 -0.21 -51.41 -13.54
C VAL A 121 1.12 -52.14 -13.59
N LEU A 122 2.11 -51.51 -14.24
CA LEU A 122 3.48 -51.99 -14.32
C LEU A 122 4.29 -51.47 -13.14
N GLU A 123 4.14 -50.19 -12.84
CA GLU A 123 4.87 -49.51 -11.77
C GLU A 123 4.09 -48.26 -11.31
N SER A 124 4.26 -47.88 -10.04
CA SER A 124 3.87 -46.57 -9.53
C SER A 124 5.00 -46.02 -8.68
N ARG A 125 5.33 -44.73 -8.86
CA ARG A 125 6.39 -44.07 -8.11
C ARG A 125 6.05 -42.59 -7.90
N THR A 126 6.55 -42.03 -6.80
CA THR A 126 6.53 -40.58 -6.56
C THR A 126 7.65 -39.92 -7.37
N LEU A 127 7.42 -38.68 -7.83
CA LEU A 127 8.45 -37.92 -8.54
C LEU A 127 9.64 -37.62 -7.62
N PRO A 128 10.88 -37.61 -8.16
CA PRO A 128 12.05 -37.22 -7.38
C PRO A 128 11.97 -35.74 -7.00
N ALA A 129 12.56 -35.38 -5.85
CA ALA A 129 12.56 -34.00 -5.36
C ALA A 129 13.04 -33.00 -6.42
N ASN A 130 12.44 -31.81 -6.42
CA ASN A 130 12.68 -30.71 -7.37
C ASN A 130 12.37 -31.00 -8.85
N ALA A 131 11.66 -32.09 -9.17
CA ALA A 131 11.20 -32.34 -10.55
C ALA A 131 10.09 -31.37 -10.98
N VAL A 132 9.23 -30.97 -10.03
CA VAL A 132 8.10 -30.06 -10.25
C VAL A 132 8.09 -29.03 -9.12
N VAL A 133 8.56 -27.82 -9.44
CA VAL A 133 8.59 -26.69 -8.49
C VAL A 133 7.66 -25.61 -9.01
N ALA A 134 6.65 -25.26 -8.22
CA ALA A 134 5.83 -24.09 -8.44
C ALA A 134 6.55 -22.87 -7.86
N GLY A 135 6.70 -21.82 -8.66
CA GLY A 135 7.28 -20.55 -8.24
C GLY A 135 6.21 -19.46 -8.20
N ILE A 136 6.24 -18.64 -7.15
CA ILE A 136 5.47 -17.41 -7.05
C ILE A 136 6.49 -16.30 -6.85
N GLN A 137 6.58 -15.39 -7.83
CA GLN A 137 7.42 -14.21 -7.71
C GLN A 137 6.74 -13.20 -6.80
N ASP A 138 7.55 -12.45 -6.07
CA ASP A 138 7.07 -11.37 -5.21
C ASP A 138 6.43 -10.23 -5.98
N ASP A 139 5.47 -9.55 -5.36
CA ASP A 139 4.93 -8.31 -5.89
C ASP A 139 4.99 -7.17 -4.89
N VAL A 140 6.10 -6.44 -4.94
CA VAL A 140 6.34 -5.28 -4.10
C VAL A 140 5.35 -4.13 -4.37
N PRO A 141 4.99 -3.33 -3.36
CA PRO A 141 4.15 -2.16 -3.55
C PRO A 141 4.92 -1.06 -4.30
N ILE A 142 4.19 -0.20 -4.98
CA ILE A 142 4.71 0.99 -5.66
C ILE A 142 3.89 2.19 -5.18
N ALA A 143 4.48 3.00 -4.29
CA ALA A 143 3.87 4.25 -3.89
C ALA A 143 4.00 5.28 -5.02
N ARG A 144 2.88 5.95 -5.33
CA ARG A 144 2.82 7.05 -6.29
C ARG A 144 1.94 8.17 -5.76
N ALA A 145 2.37 9.38 -6.04
CA ALA A 145 1.68 10.57 -5.60
C ALA A 145 1.81 11.67 -6.66
N GLN A 146 0.75 12.41 -6.89
CA GLN A 146 0.71 13.56 -7.80
C GLN A 146 -0.05 14.70 -7.15
N LEU A 147 0.32 15.94 -7.48
CA LEU A 147 -0.45 17.10 -7.03
C LEU A 147 -1.79 17.15 -7.76
N THR A 148 -2.84 17.54 -7.03
CA THR A 148 -4.10 17.94 -7.66
C THR A 148 -3.99 19.39 -8.16
N ASN A 149 -5.06 19.90 -8.80
CA ASN A 149 -5.15 21.31 -9.16
C ASN A 149 -5.72 22.18 -8.02
N ASN A 150 -5.75 21.66 -6.79
CA ASN A 150 -6.26 22.39 -5.63
C ASN A 150 -5.12 23.15 -4.96
N GLU A 151 -5.46 24.26 -4.33
CA GLU A 151 -4.57 25.10 -3.54
C GLU A 151 -5.24 25.42 -2.20
N ILE A 152 -4.43 25.68 -1.18
CA ILE A 152 -4.88 26.24 0.08
C ILE A 152 -4.52 27.71 0.06
N LEU A 153 -5.54 28.56 0.11
CA LEU A 153 -5.39 30.02 0.16
C LEU A 153 -6.06 30.50 1.44
N LEU A 154 -5.35 31.32 2.21
CA LEU A 154 -5.87 32.01 3.38
C LEU A 154 -5.59 33.50 3.21
N ASP A 155 -6.62 34.33 3.37
CA ASP A 155 -6.49 35.77 3.50
C ASP A 155 -6.43 36.20 4.98
N GLU A 156 -5.70 37.27 5.25
CA GLU A 156 -5.55 37.85 6.59
C GLU A 156 -6.68 38.80 6.97
N THR A 157 -7.65 39.01 6.07
CA THR A 157 -8.77 39.89 6.32
C THR A 157 -9.66 39.32 7.41
N ILE A 158 -9.56 39.91 8.61
CA ILE A 158 -10.32 39.42 9.75
C ILE A 158 -11.83 39.67 9.56
N GLY A 159 -12.55 38.56 9.34
CA GLY A 159 -14.00 38.39 9.46
C GLY A 159 -14.80 38.92 8.28
N MET A 160 -15.80 38.14 7.83
CA MET A 160 -16.75 38.42 6.73
C MET A 160 -17.05 39.91 6.49
N LYS A 161 -16.17 40.61 5.77
CA LYS A 161 -16.39 42.00 5.37
C LYS A 161 -17.16 42.02 4.06
N VAL A 162 -18.02 43.03 3.89
CA VAL A 162 -18.72 43.24 2.61
C VAL A 162 -17.68 43.57 1.53
N GLY A 163 -17.47 42.65 0.58
CA GLY A 163 -16.49 42.79 -0.50
C GLY A 163 -15.32 41.80 -0.44
N ASP A 164 -15.22 41.04 0.65
CA ASP A 164 -14.38 39.86 0.78
C ASP A 164 -15.11 38.69 0.10
N VAL A 165 -14.50 38.15 -0.96
CA VAL A 165 -15.17 37.22 -1.90
C VAL A 165 -15.00 35.77 -1.44
N ASP A 166 -14.00 35.50 -0.60
CA ASP A 166 -13.55 34.20 -0.15
C ASP A 166 -13.71 33.97 1.35
N ALA A 167 -14.12 34.96 2.16
CA ALA A 167 -14.46 34.82 3.58
C ALA A 167 -15.24 33.54 3.96
N ALA A 168 -16.15 33.06 3.10
CA ALA A 168 -16.91 31.85 3.39
C ALA A 168 -16.07 30.56 3.36
N ASN A 169 -14.89 30.60 2.73
CA ASN A 169 -14.02 29.49 2.43
C ASN A 169 -12.80 29.41 3.37
N ASP A 170 -12.36 30.53 3.93
CA ASP A 170 -11.14 30.62 4.73
C ASP A 170 -11.27 31.36 6.07
N ASP A 171 -12.34 32.13 6.34
CA ASP A 171 -12.52 32.72 7.68
C ASP A 171 -12.86 31.66 8.73
N PHE A 172 -12.19 31.74 9.88
CA PHE A 172 -12.58 30.95 11.04
C PHE A 172 -13.79 31.54 11.77
N ASN A 173 -14.90 30.80 11.81
CA ASN A 173 -16.06 31.14 12.64
C ASN A 173 -16.15 30.24 13.89
N PRO A 174 -15.78 30.75 15.09
CA PRO A 174 -15.78 29.96 16.33
C PRO A 174 -17.16 29.52 16.80
N THR A 175 -18.25 30.07 16.25
CA THR A 175 -19.63 29.69 16.62
C THR A 175 -20.15 28.48 15.85
N THR A 176 -19.58 28.21 14.67
CA THR A 176 -20.01 27.15 13.77
C THR A 176 -18.93 26.10 13.50
N THR A 177 -17.67 26.45 13.76
CA THR A 177 -16.51 25.62 13.42
C THR A 177 -15.67 25.40 14.68
N ALA A 178 -15.45 24.13 15.04
CA ALA A 178 -14.51 23.78 16.09
C ALA A 178 -13.08 23.93 15.58
N ASP A 179 -12.16 24.43 16.41
CA ASP A 179 -10.74 24.49 16.03
C ASP A 179 -10.19 23.06 15.86
N PRO A 180 -9.76 22.67 14.64
CA PRO A 180 -9.20 21.35 14.41
C PRO A 180 -7.94 21.11 15.22
N PHE A 181 -7.21 22.15 15.65
CA PHE A 181 -6.01 22.04 16.47
C PHE A 181 -6.29 22.03 17.99
N ASN A 182 -7.54 21.89 18.41
CA ASN A 182 -7.95 21.78 19.82
C ASN A 182 -7.47 22.95 20.70
N ASN A 183 -7.39 24.16 20.14
CA ASN A 183 -6.86 25.39 20.75
C ASN A 183 -5.39 25.31 21.16
N THR A 184 -4.62 24.39 20.58
CA THR A 184 -3.19 24.18 20.93
C THR A 184 -2.34 25.41 20.60
N TYR A 185 -2.65 26.09 19.50
CA TYR A 185 -1.85 27.20 18.95
C TYR A 185 -2.51 28.57 19.09
N GLY A 186 -3.71 28.63 19.67
CA GLY A 186 -4.51 29.85 19.77
C GLY A 186 -5.86 29.71 19.06
N ILE A 187 -6.52 30.84 18.84
CA ILE A 187 -7.76 30.91 18.07
C ILE A 187 -7.37 31.23 16.62
N PRO A 188 -7.74 30.40 15.63
CA PRO A 188 -7.46 30.71 14.24
C PRO A 188 -8.12 32.02 13.80
N ILE A 189 -7.43 32.78 12.95
CA ILE A 189 -7.99 33.91 12.22
C ILE A 189 -8.40 33.49 10.80
N GLY A 190 -7.69 32.52 10.21
CA GLY A 190 -8.04 31.87 8.95
C GLY A 190 -7.91 30.35 9.09
N LEU A 191 -8.72 29.60 8.36
CA LEU A 191 -8.83 28.16 8.43
C LEU A 191 -9.33 27.54 7.12
N VAL A 192 -8.50 26.70 6.51
CA VAL A 192 -8.89 25.80 5.41
C VAL A 192 -8.78 24.36 5.90
N GLN A 193 -9.83 23.55 5.72
CA GLN A 193 -9.87 22.17 6.22
C GLN A 193 -10.13 21.15 5.12
N ASN A 194 -9.58 19.96 5.32
CA ASN A 194 -9.81 18.79 4.46
C ASN A 194 -9.48 19.05 2.98
N ALA A 195 -8.51 19.93 2.71
CA ALA A 195 -8.05 20.22 1.37
C ALA A 195 -7.34 18.98 0.81
N ASN A 196 -7.76 18.56 -0.39
CA ASN A 196 -7.12 17.45 -1.08
C ASN A 196 -6.10 17.96 -2.09
N LEU A 197 -4.84 18.04 -1.68
CA LEU A 197 -3.72 18.45 -2.55
C LEU A 197 -3.07 17.28 -3.28
N LEU A 198 -3.50 16.04 -3.00
CA LEU A 198 -2.79 14.84 -3.40
C LEU A 198 -3.70 13.82 -4.09
N ASP A 199 -3.21 13.27 -5.20
CA ASP A 199 -3.77 12.09 -5.84
C ASP A 199 -2.78 10.92 -5.70
N THR A 200 -3.21 9.90 -4.95
CA THR A 200 -2.48 8.64 -4.73
C THR A 200 -3.14 7.45 -5.42
N SER A 201 -4.15 7.68 -6.26
CA SER A 201 -4.94 6.64 -6.92
C SER A 201 -4.15 5.74 -7.88
N THR A 202 -2.94 6.17 -8.27
CA THR A 202 -2.01 5.42 -9.11
C THR A 202 -1.00 4.58 -8.31
N SER A 203 -1.08 4.60 -6.98
CA SER A 203 -0.29 3.68 -6.14
C SER A 203 -0.74 2.24 -6.36
N GLU A 204 0.20 1.31 -6.31
CA GLU A 204 -0.03 -0.11 -6.49
C GLU A 204 0.39 -0.81 -5.19
N MET A 205 -0.48 -1.65 -4.65
CA MET A 205 -0.24 -2.41 -3.41
C MET A 205 0.05 -3.87 -3.78
N GLY A 206 0.94 -4.10 -4.74
CA GLY A 206 1.17 -5.45 -5.27
C GLY A 206 -0.11 -6.14 -5.76
N GLY A 207 -0.09 -7.47 -5.75
CA GLY A 207 -1.24 -8.34 -5.93
C GLY A 207 -2.00 -8.57 -4.63
N ASP A 208 -1.55 -7.97 -3.53
CA ASP A 208 -1.84 -8.36 -2.16
C ASP A 208 -2.56 -7.28 -1.34
N TYR A 209 -3.64 -6.74 -1.92
CA TYR A 209 -4.51 -5.73 -1.29
C TYR A 209 -5.07 -6.06 0.10
N LYS A 210 -4.95 -7.30 0.58
CA LYS A 210 -5.45 -7.72 1.89
C LYS A 210 -4.54 -7.18 2.98
N ASN A 211 -5.07 -6.40 3.92
CA ASN A 211 -4.29 -5.74 5.00
C ASN A 211 -3.24 -4.72 4.54
N ALA A 212 -3.14 -4.47 3.23
CA ALA A 212 -2.30 -3.42 2.69
C ALA A 212 -2.74 -2.04 3.23
N THR A 213 -1.78 -1.18 3.54
CA THR A 213 -2.00 0.14 4.13
C THR A 213 -1.31 1.21 3.32
N MET A 214 -1.97 2.37 3.22
CA MET A 214 -1.37 3.56 2.65
C MET A 214 -1.44 4.68 3.69
N THR A 215 -0.30 5.27 4.00
CA THR A 215 -0.19 6.34 5.00
C THR A 215 0.47 7.58 4.41
N HIS A 216 0.11 8.73 4.95
CA HIS A 216 0.58 10.04 4.51
C HIS A 216 1.18 10.77 5.71
N LEU A 217 2.42 11.25 5.56
CA LEU A 217 3.08 12.05 6.58
C LEU A 217 3.59 13.35 5.97
N ILE A 218 3.36 14.46 6.66
CA ILE A 218 3.95 15.74 6.29
C ILE A 218 5.39 15.80 6.82
N LYS A 219 6.30 16.33 6.01
CA LYS A 219 7.73 16.43 6.28
C LYS A 219 8.20 17.86 6.06
N ILE A 220 9.01 18.36 6.99
CA ILE A 220 9.78 19.59 6.81
C ILE A 220 11.03 19.26 6.01
N THR A 221 11.17 19.86 4.83
CA THR A 221 12.33 19.76 3.96
C THR A 221 13.36 20.85 4.28
N ASP A 222 12.89 22.04 4.69
CA ASP A 222 13.71 23.12 5.23
C ASP A 222 12.95 23.83 6.36
N ALA A 223 13.57 23.92 7.54
CA ALA A 223 12.97 24.55 8.71
C ALA A 223 12.92 26.07 8.61
N VAL A 224 13.78 26.69 7.78
CA VAL A 224 13.64 28.11 7.47
C VAL A 224 12.47 28.21 6.50
N SER A 225 11.39 28.93 6.84
CA SER A 225 10.25 29.04 5.91
C SER A 225 10.51 30.08 4.80
N GLY A 226 11.30 31.11 5.11
CA GLY A 226 11.43 32.32 4.28
C GLY A 226 10.34 33.36 4.53
N LEU A 227 9.28 32.99 5.25
CA LEU A 227 8.22 33.89 5.67
C LEU A 227 8.67 34.78 6.84
N GLN A 228 8.00 35.92 6.97
CA GLN A 228 8.17 36.85 8.08
C GLN A 228 6.80 37.29 8.55
N THR A 229 6.65 37.62 9.83
CA THR A 229 5.49 38.38 10.31
C THR A 229 5.54 39.83 9.79
N THR A 230 4.42 40.53 9.88
CA THR A 230 4.31 41.95 9.45
C THR A 230 5.31 42.89 10.13
N ASP A 231 5.77 42.56 11.34
CA ASP A 231 6.81 43.30 12.07
C ASP A 231 8.26 42.93 11.65
N GLY A 232 8.42 41.99 10.71
CA GLY A 232 9.70 41.56 10.16
C GLY A 232 10.36 40.39 10.89
N THR A 233 9.70 39.79 11.88
CA THR A 233 10.24 38.61 12.58
C THR A 233 10.22 37.38 11.66
N PRO A 234 11.35 36.67 11.45
CA PRO A 234 11.37 35.46 10.65
C PRO A 234 10.50 34.35 11.24
N VAL A 235 9.80 33.62 10.36
CA VAL A 235 9.01 32.44 10.73
C VAL A 235 9.79 31.17 10.42
N ASN A 236 9.92 30.27 11.39
CA ASN A 236 10.54 28.96 11.21
C ASN A 236 9.51 27.84 11.39
N LEU A 237 9.72 26.72 10.69
CA LEU A 237 8.89 25.53 10.75
C LEU A 237 9.37 24.57 11.83
N PHE A 238 8.44 24.01 12.59
CA PHE A 238 8.69 23.03 13.64
C PHE A 238 7.75 21.85 13.47
N LEU A 239 8.31 20.64 13.54
CA LEU A 239 7.53 19.41 13.58
C LEU A 239 7.15 19.12 15.03
N GLU A 240 5.87 19.06 15.30
CA GLU A 240 5.29 18.88 16.63
C GLU A 240 5.16 17.38 16.95
N SER A 241 5.07 17.03 18.23
CA SER A 241 5.06 15.63 18.68
C SER A 241 3.83 14.83 18.22
N ASN A 242 2.76 15.53 17.83
CA ASN A 242 1.54 14.96 17.27
C ASN A 242 1.56 14.84 15.73
N GLY A 243 2.66 15.25 15.07
CA GLY A 243 2.82 15.22 13.62
C GLY A 243 2.36 16.48 12.88
N ASP A 244 1.89 17.52 13.59
CA ASP A 244 1.61 18.82 12.98
C ASP A 244 2.90 19.55 12.63
N ILE A 245 2.84 20.44 11.64
CA ILE A 245 3.86 21.47 11.43
C ILE A 245 3.34 22.79 11.97
N SER A 246 4.10 23.46 12.83
CA SER A 246 3.83 24.85 13.22
C SER A 246 4.83 25.80 12.59
N GLY A 247 4.35 26.95 12.11
CA GLY A 247 5.19 28.09 11.77
C GLY A 247 5.24 29.03 12.96
N ARG A 248 6.41 29.31 13.54
CA ARG A 248 6.56 30.19 14.71
C ARG A 248 7.45 31.39 14.38
N ALA A 249 7.06 32.57 14.86
CA ALA A 249 7.83 33.80 14.70
C ALA A 249 9.02 33.81 15.67
N GLY A 250 10.15 33.21 15.25
CA GLY A 250 11.34 33.01 16.06
C GLY A 250 11.63 31.55 16.37
N ASP A 251 11.85 31.24 17.65
CA ASP A 251 12.27 29.91 18.12
C ASP A 251 11.07 29.02 18.53
N ILE A 252 11.36 27.75 18.88
CA ILE A 252 10.36 26.72 19.26
C ILE A 252 9.35 27.16 20.33
N GLY A 253 9.71 28.10 21.21
CA GLY A 253 8.84 28.61 22.28
C GLY A 253 7.97 29.81 21.88
N ALA A 254 8.16 30.37 20.69
CA ALA A 254 7.37 31.49 20.21
C ALA A 254 5.95 31.05 19.84
N PRO A 255 4.95 31.95 19.91
CA PRO A 255 3.61 31.67 19.41
C PRO A 255 3.64 31.21 17.94
N ALA A 256 2.79 30.25 17.61
CA ALA A 256 2.60 29.85 16.22
C ALA A 256 1.81 30.95 15.49
N VAL A 257 2.22 31.25 14.26
CA VAL A 257 1.53 32.14 13.34
C VAL A 257 0.69 31.36 12.33
N PHE A 258 1.02 30.09 12.11
CA PHE A 258 0.16 29.11 11.43
C PHE A 258 0.46 27.69 11.90
N ALA A 259 -0.45 26.76 11.62
CA ALA A 259 -0.25 25.32 11.81
C ALA A 259 -0.84 24.53 10.63
N ILE A 260 -0.19 23.41 10.31
CA ILE A 260 -0.55 22.51 9.23
C ILE A 260 -0.70 21.11 9.82
N ARG A 261 -1.84 20.46 9.55
CA ARG A 261 -2.11 19.07 9.91
C ARG A 261 -2.44 18.26 8.67
N MET A 262 -1.95 17.04 8.64
CA MET A 262 -2.32 16.04 7.65
C MET A 262 -3.12 14.90 8.29
N ASN A 263 -4.20 14.48 7.63
CA ASN A 263 -4.86 13.24 7.95
C ASN A 263 -4.03 12.07 7.41
N PRO A 264 -3.51 11.16 8.25
CA PRO A 264 -2.59 10.12 7.80
C PRO A 264 -3.23 9.09 6.87
N ASN A 265 -4.56 8.92 6.95
CA ASN A 265 -5.27 7.91 6.16
C ASN A 265 -5.73 8.47 4.80
N THR A 266 -6.11 9.74 4.75
CA THR A 266 -6.68 10.35 3.54
C THR A 266 -5.71 11.27 2.80
N GLY A 267 -4.62 11.70 3.45
CA GLY A 267 -3.72 12.73 2.92
C GLY A 267 -4.31 14.13 2.92
N ALA A 268 -5.54 14.33 3.42
CA ALA A 268 -6.18 15.63 3.45
C ALA A 268 -5.46 16.58 4.41
N ILE A 269 -5.30 17.83 3.99
CA ILE A 269 -4.53 18.85 4.71
C ILE A 269 -5.48 19.88 5.31
N THR A 270 -5.16 20.31 6.52
CA THR A 270 -5.82 21.39 7.22
C THR A 270 -4.77 22.42 7.61
N VAL A 271 -5.02 23.69 7.29
CA VAL A 271 -4.12 24.82 7.59
C VAL A 271 -4.92 25.86 8.37
N ALA A 272 -4.38 26.27 9.52
CA ALA A 272 -4.91 27.36 10.32
C ALA A 272 -3.86 28.46 10.44
N GLN A 273 -4.28 29.71 10.28
CA GLN A 273 -3.45 30.90 10.55
C GLN A 273 -3.88 31.52 11.88
N TYR A 274 -2.93 32.04 12.64
CA TYR A 274 -3.12 32.63 13.97
C TYR A 274 -2.57 34.06 14.08
N GLY A 275 -1.68 34.45 13.18
CA GLY A 275 -1.06 35.77 13.16
C GLY A 275 -0.71 36.22 11.74
N SER A 276 -0.44 37.51 11.59
CA SER A 276 -0.17 38.09 10.27
C SER A 276 1.24 37.78 9.76
N ILE A 277 1.29 37.45 8.48
CA ILE A 277 2.42 37.13 7.64
C ILE A 277 2.59 38.28 6.66
N LYS A 278 3.84 38.68 6.45
CA LYS A 278 4.17 39.81 5.60
C LYS A 278 4.01 39.44 4.13
N GLN A 279 3.13 40.16 3.44
CA GLN A 279 3.11 40.26 1.99
C GLN A 279 4.16 41.27 1.52
N PHE A 280 4.88 40.96 0.43
CA PHE A 280 6.10 41.69 0.05
C PHE A 280 5.91 42.79 -1.00
N ASP A 281 4.85 42.78 -1.82
CA ASP A 281 4.49 43.95 -2.63
C ASP A 281 3.53 44.83 -1.84
N THR A 282 3.69 46.14 -1.99
CA THR A 282 2.81 47.15 -1.40
C THR A 282 1.81 47.70 -2.41
N ASN A 283 1.83 47.19 -3.65
CA ASN A 283 1.00 47.66 -4.76
C ASN A 283 -0.08 46.66 -5.20
N SER A 284 -0.08 45.45 -4.63
CA SER A 284 -1.16 44.46 -4.75
C SER A 284 -1.71 44.16 -3.36
N TYR A 285 -2.99 43.81 -3.29
CA TYR A 285 -3.63 43.35 -2.05
C TYR A 285 -3.77 41.82 -2.01
N ASP A 286 -3.39 41.13 -3.11
CA ASP A 286 -3.65 39.70 -3.33
C ASP A 286 -2.36 38.90 -3.63
N GLU A 287 -1.17 39.34 -3.19
CA GLU A 287 -0.01 38.44 -3.29
C GLU A 287 -0.15 37.27 -2.33
N ALA A 288 0.12 36.08 -2.85
CA ALA A 288 0.34 34.91 -2.04
C ALA A 288 1.84 34.80 -1.70
N VAL A 289 2.12 34.46 -0.44
CA VAL A 289 3.38 33.83 -0.04
C VAL A 289 3.12 32.34 0.14
N ASP A 290 4.15 31.52 -0.09
CA ASP A 290 4.02 30.07 -0.03
C ASP A 290 5.20 29.43 0.72
N LEU A 291 5.10 28.12 0.92
CA LEU A 291 6.13 27.27 1.51
C LEU A 291 6.92 26.48 0.46
N THR A 292 7.09 27.01 -0.76
CA THR A 292 7.78 26.33 -1.86
C THR A 292 9.15 25.80 -1.41
N GLY A 293 9.34 24.48 -1.60
CA GLY A 293 10.58 23.78 -1.23
C GLY A 293 10.79 23.56 0.28
N ARG A 294 9.86 23.99 1.14
CA ARG A 294 10.00 23.88 2.61
C ARG A 294 9.28 22.67 3.20
N ILE A 295 8.19 22.24 2.57
CA ILE A 295 7.39 21.10 3.03
C ILE A 295 7.10 20.12 1.90
N SER A 296 7.05 18.85 2.25
CA SER A 296 6.74 17.73 1.36
C SER A 296 5.83 16.74 2.08
N VAL A 297 5.19 15.87 1.30
CA VAL A 297 4.41 14.74 1.81
C VAL A 297 5.15 13.47 1.45
N VAL A 298 5.29 12.57 2.42
CA VAL A 298 5.76 11.21 2.21
C VAL A 298 4.54 10.29 2.23
N VAL A 299 4.22 9.73 1.07
CA VAL A 299 3.25 8.64 0.91
C VAL A 299 3.98 7.33 1.12
N THR A 300 3.45 6.48 1.98
CA THR A 300 4.01 5.16 2.27
C THR A 300 2.97 4.11 1.95
N ALA A 301 3.22 3.32 0.92
CA ALA A 301 2.48 2.10 0.62
C ALA A 301 3.18 0.94 1.34
N LYS A 302 2.42 0.18 2.11
CA LYS A 302 2.86 -1.07 2.72
C LYS A 302 1.88 -2.18 2.41
N ASP A 303 2.38 -3.30 1.98
CA ASP A 303 1.56 -4.43 1.59
C ASP A 303 1.33 -5.44 2.75
N SER A 304 0.91 -6.66 2.44
CA SER A 304 0.44 -7.65 3.40
C SER A 304 1.55 -8.38 4.15
N ASP A 305 2.63 -8.74 3.46
CA ASP A 305 3.77 -9.45 4.06
C ASP A 305 4.86 -8.49 4.56
N GLY A 306 4.79 -7.23 4.12
CA GLY A 306 5.33 -6.10 4.84
C GLY A 306 6.32 -5.27 4.05
N ASP A 307 6.42 -5.48 2.74
CA ASP A 307 7.18 -4.61 1.85
C ASP A 307 6.65 -3.19 1.87
N VAL A 308 7.56 -2.24 1.63
CA VAL A 308 7.30 -0.83 1.79
C VAL A 308 7.85 -0.05 0.61
N SER A 309 7.00 0.83 0.07
CA SER A 309 7.37 1.78 -0.96
C SER A 309 7.00 3.18 -0.53
N ASN A 310 7.85 4.16 -0.88
CA ASN A 310 7.67 5.55 -0.52
C ASN A 310 7.68 6.45 -1.75
N ALA A 311 6.78 7.43 -1.77
CA ALA A 311 6.82 8.55 -2.71
C ALA A 311 6.86 9.87 -1.93
N GLU A 312 7.83 10.72 -2.24
CA GLU A 312 7.93 12.06 -1.67
C GLU A 312 7.52 13.10 -2.72
N ILE A 313 6.65 14.02 -2.32
CA ILE A 313 6.14 15.07 -3.20
C ILE A 313 6.15 16.43 -2.51
N PRO A 314 6.78 17.45 -3.09
CA PRO A 314 6.72 18.82 -2.58
C PRO A 314 5.30 19.37 -2.69
N ILE A 315 4.76 19.88 -1.58
CA ILE A 315 3.40 20.47 -1.54
C ILE A 315 3.42 21.96 -1.19
N GLY A 316 4.57 22.49 -0.75
CA GLY A 316 4.64 23.83 -0.19
C GLY A 316 4.31 24.96 -1.15
N GLN A 317 4.34 24.73 -2.46
CA GLN A 317 3.89 25.73 -3.46
C GLN A 317 2.36 25.90 -3.51
N LEU A 318 1.61 25.01 -2.85
CA LEU A 318 0.15 25.02 -2.81
C LEU A 318 -0.39 25.47 -1.44
N ILE A 319 0.48 25.92 -0.54
CA ILE A 319 0.19 26.30 0.85
C ILE A 319 0.97 27.55 1.24
#